data_AF-A0A958L5V8-F1
#
_entry.id   AF-A0A958L5V8-F1
#
_cell.length_a   1.000
_cell.length_b   1.000
_cell.length_c   1.000
_cell.angle_alpha   90.00
_cell.angle_beta   90.00
_cell.angle_gamma   90.00
#
_symmetry.space_group_name_H-M   'P 1'
#
loop_
_entity.id
_entity.type
_entity.pdbx_description
1 polymer ?
#
loop_
_entity_poly.entity_id
_entity_poly.type
_entity_poly.pdbx_seq_one_letter_code
_entity_poly.pdbx_strand_id
1 'polypeptide(L)'
;VERLRTAFNNNEPIEWQKVHLLPDHVKFNHAAHVQKGKACQTCHGPVETMEKVFQWSSLSMGWCVNCHRQPENNAPINCGTCHY
;
A
#
# COMPACT_ATOMS: atom_id res chain seq x y z
N VAL A 1 13.80 -17.70 -13.69
CA VAL A 1 12.66 -18.03 -14.58
C VAL A 1 12.10 -19.43 -14.35
N GLU A 2 12.92 -20.42 -13.98
CA GLU A 2 12.46 -21.81 -13.77
C GLU A 2 11.26 -21.92 -12.83
N ARG A 3 11.30 -21.25 -11.66
CA ARG A 3 10.17 -21.22 -10.70
C ARG A 3 8.85 -20.75 -11.31
N LEU A 4 8.86 -19.74 -12.19
CA LEU A 4 7.66 -19.24 -12.85
C LEU A 4 7.14 -20.24 -13.89
N ARG A 5 8.06 -20.89 -14.61
CA ARG A 5 7.74 -21.89 -15.63
C ARG A 5 7.12 -23.14 -15.02
N THR A 6 7.68 -23.64 -13.91
CA THR A 6 7.15 -24.78 -13.18
C THR A 6 5.74 -24.50 -12.66
N ALA A 7 5.52 -23.35 -12.00
CA ALA A 7 4.21 -22.96 -11.50
C ALA A 7 3.17 -22.85 -12.62
N PHE A 8 3.53 -22.25 -13.76
CA PHE A 8 2.67 -22.18 -14.93
C PHE A 8 2.30 -23.57 -15.47
N ASN A 9 3.28 -24.46 -15.67
CA ASN A 9 3.05 -25.80 -16.21
C ASN A 9 2.21 -26.69 -15.28
N ASN A 10 2.38 -26.52 -13.97
CA ASN A 10 1.64 -27.27 -12.96
C ASN A 10 0.27 -26.65 -12.63
N ASN A 11 -0.06 -25.50 -13.23
CA ASN A 11 -1.27 -24.72 -12.92
C ASN A 11 -1.36 -24.36 -11.41
N GLU A 12 -0.21 -24.06 -10.82
CA GLU A 12 -0.04 -23.67 -9.41
C GLU A 12 0.12 -22.14 -9.30
N PRO A 13 -0.57 -21.49 -8.34
CA PRO A 13 -0.40 -20.06 -8.12
C PRO A 13 1.00 -19.74 -7.58
N ILE A 14 1.49 -18.54 -7.90
CA ILE A 14 2.70 -18.02 -7.27
C ILE A 14 2.35 -17.51 -5.87
N GLU A 15 3.01 -18.08 -4.87
CA GLU A 15 2.93 -17.65 -3.47
C GLU A 15 3.68 -16.33 -3.26
N TRP A 16 3.04 -15.22 -3.61
CA TRP A 16 3.58 -13.88 -3.41
C TRP A 16 3.62 -13.50 -1.94
N GLN A 17 4.76 -12.98 -1.49
CA GLN A 17 4.86 -12.35 -0.17
C GLN A 17 4.35 -10.92 -0.25
N LYS A 18 3.26 -10.64 0.46
CA LYS A 18 2.70 -9.30 0.55
C LYS A 18 3.52 -8.45 1.52
N VAL A 19 4.23 -7.45 1.00
CA VAL A 19 5.14 -6.59 1.76
C VAL A 19 4.39 -5.56 2.62
N HIS A 20 3.32 -4.97 2.07
CA HIS A 20 2.52 -3.96 2.76
C HIS A 20 1.19 -4.58 3.20
N LEU A 21 1.05 -4.84 4.50
CA LEU A 21 -0.16 -5.40 5.09
C LEU A 21 -0.63 -4.50 6.23
N LEU A 22 -1.84 -3.97 6.10
CA LEU A 22 -2.53 -3.28 7.18
C LEU A 22 -3.41 -4.28 7.95
N PRO A 23 -3.71 -4.02 9.23
CA PRO A 23 -4.65 -4.84 9.99
C PRO A 23 -6.03 -4.91 9.32
N ASP A 24 -6.74 -6.04 9.48
CA ASP A 24 -8.02 -6.26 8.78
C ASP A 24 -9.14 -5.30 9.17
N HIS A 25 -9.06 -4.72 10.38
CA HIS A 25 -9.97 -3.69 10.86
C HIS A 25 -9.63 -2.29 10.31
N VAL A 26 -8.72 -2.20 9.34
CA VAL A 26 -8.39 -0.99 8.59
C VAL A 26 -8.73 -1.22 7.12
N LYS A 27 -9.62 -0.39 6.57
CA LYS A 27 -9.98 -0.41 5.16
C LYS A 27 -9.26 0.71 4.43
N PHE A 28 -8.35 0.31 3.54
CA PHE A 28 -7.61 1.25 2.68
C PHE A 28 -8.14 1.20 1.24
N ASN A 29 -8.42 2.38 0.67
CA ASN A 29 -8.88 2.52 -0.70
C ASN A 29 -7.86 3.30 -1.55
N HIS A 30 -7.15 2.61 -2.44
CA HIS A 30 -6.17 3.23 -3.35
C HIS A 30 -6.79 4.31 -4.24
N ALA A 31 -8.01 4.10 -4.75
CA ALA A 31 -8.64 5.00 -5.71
C ALA A 31 -8.84 6.40 -5.13
N ALA A 32 -9.27 6.50 -3.86
CA ALA A 32 -9.45 7.78 -3.19
C ALA A 32 -8.15 8.61 -3.12
N HIS A 33 -7.00 7.97 -2.95
CA HIS A 33 -5.71 8.63 -2.81
C HIS A 33 -5.13 9.02 -4.18
N VAL A 34 -5.18 8.11 -5.15
CA VAL A 34 -4.67 8.34 -6.51
C VAL A 34 -5.50 9.43 -7.22
N GLN A 35 -6.82 9.44 -7.06
CA GLN A 35 -7.69 10.48 -7.64
C GLN A 35 -7.43 11.87 -7.05
N LYS A 36 -6.88 11.94 -5.83
CA LYS A 36 -6.42 13.18 -5.20
C LYS A 36 -4.98 13.56 -5.59
N GLY A 37 -4.40 12.88 -6.58
CA GLY A 37 -3.07 13.19 -7.11
C GLY A 37 -1.92 12.76 -6.21
N LYS A 38 -2.15 11.83 -5.26
CA LYS A 38 -1.04 11.29 -4.44
C LYS A 38 -0.20 10.32 -5.26
N ALA A 39 1.08 10.63 -5.39
CA ALA A 39 2.04 9.77 -6.07
C ALA A 39 2.27 8.48 -5.28
N CYS A 40 2.49 7.38 -5.99
CA CYS A 40 2.77 6.07 -5.40
C CYS A 40 3.98 6.13 -4.44
N GLN A 41 4.99 6.90 -4.83
CA GLN A 41 6.25 7.09 -4.12
C GLN A 41 6.06 7.74 -2.76
N THR A 42 4.98 8.51 -2.56
CA THR A 42 4.68 9.11 -1.25
C THR A 42 4.48 8.04 -0.18
N CYS A 43 3.88 6.89 -0.53
CA CYS A 43 3.62 5.80 0.40
C CYS A 43 4.66 4.67 0.27
N HIS A 44 5.00 4.29 -0.96
CA HIS A 44 5.80 3.10 -1.24
C HIS A 44 7.28 3.38 -1.51
N GLY A 45 7.72 4.63 -1.47
CA GLY A 45 9.10 5.01 -1.80
C GLY A 45 9.40 4.90 -3.29
N PRO A 46 10.67 5.05 -3.71
CA PRO A 46 11.09 5.05 -5.11
C PRO A 46 11.10 3.62 -5.71
N VAL A 47 9.92 3.02 -5.82
CA VAL A 47 9.70 1.63 -6.26
C VAL A 47 10.36 1.31 -7.59
N GLU A 48 10.51 2.30 -8.48
CA GLU A 48 11.16 2.18 -9.78
C GLU A 48 12.67 1.87 -9.70
N THR A 49 13.31 2.15 -8.56
CA THR A 49 14.73 1.86 -8.33
C THR A 49 14.96 0.75 -7.29
N MET A 50 13.88 0.17 -6.75
CA MET A 50 13.98 -0.93 -5.78
C MET A 50 14.31 -2.25 -6.47
N GLU A 51 15.43 -2.86 -6.13
CA GLU A 51 15.78 -4.23 -6.57
C GLU A 51 14.76 -5.26 -6.07
N LYS A 52 14.32 -5.10 -4.81
CA LYS A 52 13.23 -5.85 -4.19
C LYS A 52 12.35 -4.87 -3.43
N VAL A 53 11.04 -5.02 -3.58
CA VAL A 53 10.08 -4.19 -2.84
C VAL A 53 10.24 -4.45 -1.35
N PHE A 54 10.40 -3.38 -0.59
CA PHE A 54 10.40 -3.40 0.88
C PHE A 54 9.43 -2.35 1.40
N GLN A 55 9.12 -2.41 2.69
CA GLN A 55 8.26 -1.43 3.32
C GLN A 55 9.03 -0.15 3.58
N TRP A 56 8.80 0.86 2.73
CA TRP A 56 9.47 2.17 2.82
C TRP A 56 8.90 3.03 3.94
N SER A 57 7.58 3.19 3.97
CA SER A 57 6.87 3.94 5.01
C SER A 57 6.34 2.99 6.08
N SER A 58 6.21 3.46 7.33
CA SER A 58 5.64 2.64 8.40
C SER A 58 4.17 2.26 8.14
N LEU A 59 3.44 3.11 7.41
CA LEU A 59 1.99 2.98 7.16
C LEU A 59 1.19 2.73 8.45
N SER A 60 1.70 3.20 9.59
CA SER A 60 1.00 3.14 10.86
C SER A 60 -0.14 4.17 10.88
N MET A 61 -1.09 4.01 11.80
CA MET A 61 -2.15 5.01 11.99
C MET A 61 -1.59 6.43 12.15
N GLY A 62 -0.51 6.58 12.92
CA GLY A 62 0.14 7.88 13.11
C GLY A 62 0.70 8.46 11.81
N TRP A 63 1.30 7.62 10.96
CA TRP A 63 1.79 8.04 9.65
C TRP A 63 0.64 8.50 8.74
N CYS A 64 -0.44 7.72 8.65
CA CYS A 64 -1.62 8.04 7.86
C CYS A 64 -2.29 9.34 8.34
N VAL A 65 -2.56 9.45 9.65
CA VAL A 65 -3.24 10.61 10.24
C VAL A 65 -2.39 11.87 10.14
N ASN A 66 -1.07 11.78 10.31
CA ASN A 66 -0.19 12.94 10.13
C ASN A 66 -0.18 13.44 8.68
N CYS A 67 -0.27 12.54 7.70
CA CYS A 67 -0.49 12.93 6.31
C CYS A 67 -1.87 13.56 6.13
N HIS A 68 -2.94 12.95 6.64
CA HIS A 68 -4.31 13.47 6.48
C HIS A 68 -4.55 14.83 7.16
N ARG A 69 -3.81 15.13 8.25
CA ARG A 69 -3.88 16.40 8.98
C ARG A 69 -3.32 17.60 8.21
N GLN A 70 -2.53 17.37 7.15
CA GLN A 70 -1.99 18.47 6.38
C GLN A 70 -3.14 19.19 5.64
N PRO A 71 -3.31 20.52 5.82
CA PRO A 71 -4.44 21.26 5.27
C PRO A 71 -4.63 21.09 3.75
N GLU A 72 -3.53 21.01 3.00
CA GLU A 72 -3.51 20.85 1.55
C GLU A 72 -4.07 19.49 1.07
N ASN A 73 -4.15 18.50 1.96
CA ASN A 73 -4.61 17.16 1.61
C ASN A 73 -6.12 17.01 1.65
N ASN A 74 -6.82 17.89 2.40
CA ASN A 74 -8.28 17.88 2.56
C ASN A 74 -8.84 16.46 2.77
N ALA A 75 -8.23 15.73 3.70
CA ALA A 75 -8.47 14.31 3.92
C ALA A 75 -9.24 14.05 5.22
N PRO A 76 -10.09 13.02 5.26
CA PRO A 76 -10.84 12.67 6.46
C PRO A 76 -9.92 12.13 7.56
N ILE A 77 -10.17 12.53 8.80
CA ILE A 77 -9.44 12.07 10.00
C ILE A 77 -10.36 11.34 10.99
N ASN A 78 -11.61 11.10 10.61
CA ASN A 78 -12.56 10.37 11.45
C ASN A 78 -12.20 8.88 11.52
N CYS A 79 -12.24 8.31 12.72
CA CYS A 79 -11.86 6.91 12.98
C CYS A 79 -12.65 5.93 12.09
N GLY A 80 -13.97 6.14 11.96
CA GLY A 80 -14.86 5.28 11.18
C GLY A 80 -14.66 5.39 9.67
N THR A 81 -13.88 6.35 9.18
CA THR A 81 -13.50 6.39 7.75
C THR A 81 -12.48 5.29 7.40
N CYS A 82 -11.71 4.82 8.39
CA CYS A 82 -10.71 3.77 8.20
C CYS A 82 -11.13 2.46 8.86
N HIS A 83 -11.91 2.51 9.93
CA HIS A 83 -12.22 1.36 10.78
C HIS A 83 -13.70 0.95 10.69
N TYR A 84 -14.07 0.27 9.61
CA TYR A 84 -15.43 -0.23 9.38
C TYR A 84 -15.44 -1.60 8.67
#